data_AF-A0A6A6XYH3-F1
#
_entry.id   AF-A0A6A6XYH3-F1
#
_cell.length_a   1.000
_cell.length_b   1.000
_cell.length_c   1.000
_cell.angle_alpha   90.00
_cell.angle_beta   90.00
_cell.angle_gamma   90.00
#
_symmetry.space_group_name_H-M   'P 1'
#
loop_
_entity.id
_entity.type
_entity.pdbx_description
1 polymer ?
#
loop_
_entity_poly.entity_id
_entity_poly.type
_entity_poly.pdbx_seq_one_letter_code
_entity_poly.pdbx_strand_id
1 'polypeptide(L)'
;MAEPNLATLPIELLHHILSYSIGCRETEERATIGTVSKPHISCPLYNIAATCRHLRDVVESFTKHLLLSHRSVTKFKALANYSRKYIPVSTDAAIKSKTLRTYRCAWVKWVMRNCAFCGKASTRRALMDDTFHCCQSCDRKEWPDKITMTVALQTFNLTKLDLFTPNPLFPTTWIPPIRYAVYDCVGVETTVFMKEDVEVRAKLIHGEDGLEDQKKRKKRRMKIERATKMRILRGRWVFLACNKDVERGWWRNYTTEEEWEERCHAEFRNSQVSKLITAERERDGLR
;
A
#
# COMPACT_ATOMS: atom_id res chain seq x y z
N MET A 1 -27.21 25.83 -25.45
CA MET A 1 -27.32 25.07 -24.18
C MET A 1 -26.02 25.27 -23.44
N ALA A 2 -26.04 25.74 -22.19
CA ALA A 2 -24.80 25.94 -21.44
C ALA A 2 -24.14 24.58 -21.19
N GLU A 3 -22.84 24.47 -21.49
CA GLU A 3 -22.09 23.24 -21.21
C GLU A 3 -22.09 22.94 -19.71
N PRO A 4 -22.30 21.68 -19.30
CA PRO A 4 -22.28 21.31 -17.90
C PRO A 4 -20.88 21.56 -17.34
N ASN A 5 -20.80 22.42 -16.31
CA ASN A 5 -19.56 22.73 -15.63
C ASN A 5 -19.65 22.36 -14.14
N LEU A 6 -18.51 22.22 -13.46
CA LEU A 6 -18.49 21.84 -12.04
C LEU A 6 -19.36 22.75 -11.17
N ALA A 7 -19.43 24.05 -11.47
CA ALA A 7 -20.20 25.03 -10.69
C ALA A 7 -21.73 24.94 -10.92
N THR A 8 -22.20 24.19 -11.92
CA THR A 8 -23.63 23.94 -12.19
C THR A 8 -24.18 22.70 -11.48
N LEU A 9 -23.32 21.93 -10.80
CA LEU A 9 -23.77 20.74 -10.07
C LEU A 9 -24.55 21.10 -8.79
N PRO A 10 -25.53 20.27 -8.40
CA PRO A 10 -26.17 20.34 -7.08
C PRO A 10 -25.16 20.33 -5.93
N ILE A 11 -25.51 21.00 -4.83
CA ILE A 11 -24.63 21.19 -3.68
C ILE A 11 -24.21 19.86 -3.03
N GLU A 12 -25.08 18.85 -3.06
CA GLU A 12 -24.84 17.52 -2.51
C GLU A 12 -23.74 16.80 -3.30
N LEU A 13 -23.77 16.90 -4.63
CA LEU A 13 -22.74 16.32 -5.51
C LEU A 13 -21.42 17.06 -5.34
N LEU A 14 -21.46 18.39 -5.19
CA LEU A 14 -20.26 19.17 -4.89
C LEU A 14 -19.64 18.76 -3.55
N HIS A 15 -20.44 18.61 -2.49
CA HIS A 15 -19.95 18.13 -1.19
C HIS A 15 -19.38 16.72 -1.28
N HIS A 16 -20.00 15.84 -2.07
CA HIS A 16 -19.48 14.50 -2.30
C HIS A 16 -18.12 14.54 -3.02
N ILE A 17 -17.95 15.35 -4.06
CA ILE A 17 -16.66 15.56 -4.73
C ILE A 17 -15.62 16.12 -3.75
N LEU A 18 -16.01 17.11 -2.95
CA LEU A 18 -15.12 17.72 -1.95
C LEU A 18 -14.70 16.74 -0.84
N SER A 19 -15.48 15.68 -0.58
CA SER A 19 -15.13 14.66 0.41
C SER A 19 -13.87 13.86 0.06
N TYR A 20 -13.56 13.73 -1.23
CA TYR A 20 -12.30 13.13 -1.71
C TYR A 20 -11.12 14.11 -1.68
N SER A 21 -11.36 15.38 -1.35
CA SER A 21 -10.40 16.49 -1.39
C SER A 21 -10.02 17.00 0.01
N ILE A 22 -10.35 16.25 1.06
CA ILE A 22 -10.22 16.68 2.46
C ILE A 22 -8.76 16.79 2.90
N GLY A 23 -7.89 15.92 2.38
CA GLY A 23 -6.48 15.88 2.72
C GLY A 23 -5.64 16.90 1.95
N CYS A 24 -4.47 17.25 2.50
CA CYS A 24 -3.48 18.11 1.87
C CYS A 24 -2.14 17.35 1.76
N ARG A 25 -1.53 17.44 0.58
CA ARG A 25 -0.24 16.80 0.30
C ARG A 25 0.87 17.85 0.24
N GLU A 26 2.01 17.55 0.85
CA GLU A 26 3.22 18.31 0.55
C GLU A 26 3.76 17.78 -0.77
N THR A 27 3.76 18.62 -1.79
CA THR A 27 4.43 18.31 -3.04
C THR A 27 5.86 18.76 -2.90
N GLU A 28 6.79 17.80 -2.89
CA GLU A 28 8.18 18.08 -3.21
C GLU A 28 8.22 18.42 -4.71
N GLU A 29 8.21 19.72 -5.03
CA GLU A 29 8.69 20.14 -6.33
C GLU A 29 10.13 19.63 -6.44
N ARG A 30 10.41 18.79 -7.44
CA ARG A 30 11.79 18.41 -7.78
C ARG A 30 12.56 19.72 -7.95
N ALA A 31 13.37 20.05 -6.95
CA ALA A 31 14.27 21.18 -7.03
C ALA A 31 15.14 20.97 -8.28
N THR A 32 14.94 21.82 -9.28
CA THR A 32 15.97 22.04 -10.29
C THR A 32 17.24 22.40 -9.55
N ILE A 33 18.33 21.68 -9.85
CA ILE A 33 19.63 21.76 -9.19
C ILE A 33 19.97 23.24 -8.93
N GLY A 34 19.98 23.65 -7.66
CA GLY A 34 20.41 24.99 -7.23
C GLY A 34 19.37 25.87 -6.52
N THR A 35 18.10 25.48 -6.40
CA THR A 35 17.11 26.25 -5.62
C THR A 35 16.48 25.41 -4.51
N VAL A 36 16.60 25.88 -3.25
CA VAL A 36 15.88 25.30 -2.10
C VAL A 36 14.43 25.77 -2.20
N SER A 37 13.63 25.11 -3.02
CA SER A 37 12.18 25.33 -3.07
C SER A 37 11.59 24.92 -1.73
N LYS A 38 10.88 25.83 -1.05
CA LYS A 38 10.12 25.47 0.16
C LYS A 38 9.04 24.47 -0.24
N PRO A 39 8.77 23.42 0.57
CA PRO A 39 7.73 22.45 0.26
C PRO A 39 6.39 23.18 0.07
N HIS A 40 5.78 23.00 -1.09
CA HIS A 40 4.47 23.57 -1.39
C HIS A 40 3.39 22.63 -0.85
N ILE A 41 2.52 23.15 0.02
CA ILE A 41 1.37 22.39 0.51
C ILE A 41 0.28 22.49 -0.56
N SER A 42 0.14 21.44 -1.36
CA SER A 42 -0.98 21.29 -2.28
C SER A 42 -2.20 20.82 -1.50
N CYS A 43 -3.15 21.73 -1.28
CA CYS A 43 -4.45 21.35 -0.73
C CYS A 43 -5.55 21.60 -1.78
N PRO A 44 -6.24 20.55 -2.26
CA PRO A 44 -7.24 20.67 -3.32
C PRO A 44 -8.35 21.69 -2.99
N LEU A 45 -8.74 21.81 -1.72
CA LEU A 45 -9.72 22.80 -1.28
C LEU A 45 -9.33 24.26 -1.58
N TYR A 46 -8.03 24.60 -1.54
CA TYR A 46 -7.57 25.93 -1.93
C TYR A 46 -7.68 26.14 -3.43
N ASN A 47 -7.30 25.14 -4.21
CA ASN A 47 -7.35 25.20 -5.67
C ASN A 47 -8.79 25.36 -6.15
N ILE A 48 -9.72 24.55 -5.61
CA ILE A 48 -11.15 24.64 -5.94
C ILE A 48 -11.73 26.00 -5.53
N ALA A 49 -11.40 26.51 -4.34
CA ALA A 49 -11.88 27.82 -3.88
C ALA A 49 -11.29 29.02 -4.67
N ALA A 50 -10.20 28.81 -5.40
CA ALA A 50 -9.59 29.82 -6.26
C ALA A 50 -10.32 29.95 -7.62
N THR A 51 -10.98 28.90 -8.09
CA THR A 51 -11.61 28.85 -9.43
C THR A 51 -12.74 29.87 -9.64
N CYS A 52 -13.77 29.88 -8.78
CA CYS A 52 -14.89 30.80 -8.89
C CYS A 52 -15.51 31.13 -7.52
N ARG A 53 -16.34 32.19 -7.46
CA ARG A 53 -16.97 32.63 -6.20
C ARG A 53 -17.96 31.59 -5.66
N HIS A 54 -18.74 30.96 -6.52
CA HIS A 54 -19.70 29.93 -6.10
C HIS A 54 -19.00 28.74 -5.44
N LEU A 55 -18.00 28.15 -6.11
CA LEU A 55 -17.23 27.02 -5.57
C LEU A 55 -16.48 27.39 -4.29
N ARG A 56 -16.02 28.64 -4.16
CA ARG A 56 -15.46 29.15 -2.91
C ARG A 56 -16.48 29.09 -1.77
N ASP A 57 -17.70 29.58 -1.97
CA ASP A 57 -18.74 29.58 -0.94
C ASP A 57 -19.16 28.15 -0.58
N VAL A 58 -19.18 27.24 -1.57
CA VAL A 58 -19.41 25.81 -1.36
C VAL A 58 -18.30 25.17 -0.51
N VAL A 59 -17.03 25.43 -0.82
CA VAL A 59 -15.89 24.96 -0.02
C VAL A 59 -15.95 25.49 1.41
N GLU A 60 -16.34 26.75 1.61
CA GLU A 60 -16.52 27.32 2.95
C GLU A 60 -17.67 26.65 3.72
N SER A 61 -18.80 26.38 3.06
CA SER A 61 -19.93 25.65 3.64
C SER A 61 -19.53 24.23 4.04
N PHE A 62 -18.86 23.51 3.14
CA PHE A 62 -18.37 22.15 3.35
C PHE A 62 -17.36 22.08 4.50
N THR A 63 -16.35 22.96 4.50
CA THR A 63 -15.32 22.97 5.56
C THR A 63 -15.88 23.41 6.92
N LYS A 64 -16.89 24.28 6.95
CA LYS A 64 -17.66 24.56 8.16
C LYS A 64 -18.35 23.30 8.68
N HIS A 65 -19.01 22.55 7.79
CA HIS A 65 -19.66 21.29 8.15
C HIS A 65 -18.65 20.29 8.73
N LEU A 66 -17.48 20.10 8.10
CA LEU A 66 -16.42 19.22 8.60
C LEU A 66 -15.89 19.63 9.98
N LEU A 67 -15.65 20.92 10.20
CA LEU A 67 -15.18 21.42 11.49
C LEU A 67 -16.22 21.15 12.61
N LEU A 68 -17.50 21.24 12.28
CA LEU A 68 -18.61 20.97 13.20
C LEU A 68 -18.85 19.48 13.42
N SER A 69 -18.80 18.64 12.38
CA SER A 69 -18.99 17.19 12.49
C SER A 69 -17.86 16.55 13.30
N HIS A 70 -16.62 17.01 13.11
CA HIS A 70 -15.45 16.53 13.85
C HIS A 70 -15.17 17.35 15.11
N ARG A 71 -16.16 18.04 15.69
CA ARG A 71 -15.99 18.92 16.85
C ARG A 71 -15.36 18.24 18.07
N SER A 72 -15.64 16.96 18.28
CA SER A 72 -15.04 16.17 19.37
C SER A 72 -13.51 16.13 19.27
N VAL A 73 -12.99 16.16 18.04
CA VAL A 73 -11.57 15.99 17.72
C VAL A 73 -10.91 17.35 17.43
N THR A 74 -11.59 18.22 16.68
CA THR A 74 -11.08 19.54 16.31
C THR A 74 -11.19 20.57 17.43
N LYS A 75 -12.06 20.31 18.42
CA LYS A 75 -12.47 21.26 19.47
C LYS A 75 -13.00 22.59 18.90
N PHE A 76 -13.44 22.59 17.64
CA PHE A 76 -13.90 23.79 16.97
C PHE A 76 -15.18 24.33 17.61
N LYS A 77 -15.24 25.65 17.83
CA LYS A 77 -16.45 26.35 18.28
C LYS A 77 -16.87 27.31 17.17
N ALA A 78 -18.02 27.07 16.57
CA ALA A 78 -18.58 28.02 15.62
C ALA A 78 -18.94 29.33 16.35
N LEU A 79 -18.54 30.44 15.77
CA LEU A 79 -19.04 31.74 16.20
C LEU A 79 -20.54 31.84 15.88
N ALA A 80 -21.31 32.41 16.80
CA ALA A 80 -22.74 32.69 16.62
C ALA A 80 -23.01 33.61 15.41
N ASN A 81 -22.08 34.52 15.10
CA ASN A 81 -22.18 35.44 13.96
C ASN A 81 -21.07 35.13 12.94
N TYR A 82 -21.40 34.33 11.92
CA TYR A 82 -20.54 34.19 10.75
C TYR A 82 -20.57 35.49 9.93
N SER A 83 -19.65 36.39 10.25
CA SER A 83 -19.32 37.46 9.31
C SER A 83 -18.32 36.91 8.32
N ARG A 84 -18.51 37.21 7.02
CA ARG A 84 -17.51 37.00 5.94
C ARG A 84 -16.12 37.57 6.29
N LYS A 85 -16.01 38.33 7.40
CA LYS A 85 -14.83 38.98 7.94
C LYS A 85 -14.22 38.36 9.20
N TYR A 86 -14.69 37.26 9.80
CA TYR A 86 -14.05 36.81 11.07
C TYR A 86 -14.34 35.36 11.51
N ILE A 87 -13.29 34.55 11.70
CA ILE A 87 -13.29 33.36 12.56
C ILE A 87 -12.00 33.37 13.39
N PRO A 88 -12.05 33.54 14.73
CA PRO A 88 -10.90 33.38 15.59
C PRO A 88 -10.68 31.90 15.82
N VAL A 89 -9.50 31.41 15.44
CA VAL A 89 -9.00 30.12 15.92
C VAL A 89 -8.11 30.45 17.12
N SER A 90 -8.66 30.41 18.32
CA SER A 90 -7.88 30.46 19.55
C SER A 90 -8.30 29.34 20.49
N THR A 91 -7.31 28.61 20.99
CA THR A 91 -7.37 28.06 22.35
C THR A 91 -6.42 28.79 23.30
N ASP A 92 -5.60 29.73 22.81
CA ASP A 92 -4.66 30.51 23.61
C ASP A 92 -4.94 32.02 23.50
N ALA A 93 -5.16 32.65 24.64
CA ALA A 93 -5.57 34.05 24.79
C ALA A 93 -4.50 35.10 24.40
N ALA A 94 -3.43 34.69 23.71
CA ALA A 94 -2.26 35.53 23.43
C ALA A 94 -2.00 35.83 21.95
N ILE A 95 -2.95 35.59 21.04
CA ILE A 95 -2.72 35.80 19.60
C ILE A 95 -3.24 37.16 19.15
N LYS A 96 -2.39 38.18 19.31
CA LYS A 96 -2.45 39.47 18.59
C LYS A 96 -2.08 39.30 17.10
N SER A 97 -2.75 38.43 16.35
CA SER A 97 -2.54 38.35 14.88
C SER A 97 -3.83 38.66 14.12
N LYS A 98 -3.83 39.82 13.44
CA LYS A 98 -4.88 40.37 12.57
C LYS A 98 -5.14 39.57 11.28
N THR A 99 -4.93 38.26 11.23
CA THR A 99 -5.19 37.45 10.02
C THR A 99 -6.40 36.54 10.20
N LEU A 100 -7.51 37.03 9.64
CA LEU A 100 -8.79 36.36 9.49
C LEU A 100 -8.59 35.05 8.70
N ARG A 101 -8.84 33.89 9.30
CA ARG A 101 -8.79 32.61 8.58
C ARG A 101 -10.21 32.18 8.25
N THR A 102 -10.49 31.96 6.96
CA THR A 102 -11.75 31.34 6.50
C THR A 102 -11.85 29.88 7.01
N TYR A 103 -13.02 29.23 6.92
CA TYR A 103 -13.21 27.87 7.46
C TYR A 103 -12.26 26.88 6.80
N ARG A 104 -12.02 27.00 5.49
CA ARG A 104 -11.03 26.18 4.80
C ARG A 104 -9.62 26.37 5.37
N CYS A 105 -9.22 27.60 5.70
CA CYS A 105 -7.90 27.87 6.29
C CYS A 105 -7.77 27.27 7.70
N ALA A 106 -8.86 27.24 8.46
CA ALA A 106 -8.90 26.60 9.77
C ALA A 106 -8.82 25.08 9.65
N TRP A 107 -9.60 24.47 8.75
CA TRP A 107 -9.57 23.05 8.45
C TRP A 107 -8.19 22.58 8.01
N VAL A 108 -7.61 23.22 6.99
CA VAL A 108 -6.28 22.87 6.48
C VAL A 108 -5.20 23.00 7.56
N LYS A 109 -5.22 24.09 8.35
CA LYS A 109 -4.27 24.26 9.47
C LYS A 109 -4.39 23.12 10.48
N TRP A 110 -5.61 22.65 10.71
CA TRP A 110 -5.88 21.58 11.66
C TRP A 110 -5.39 20.22 11.14
N VAL A 111 -5.76 19.84 9.91
CA VAL A 111 -5.35 18.58 9.25
C VAL A 111 -3.84 18.47 9.09
N MET A 112 -3.15 19.60 8.87
CA MET A 112 -1.69 19.65 8.73
C MET A 112 -0.91 19.49 10.04
N ARG A 113 -1.58 19.49 11.20
CA ARG A 113 -0.90 19.45 12.51
C ARG A 113 -1.39 18.33 13.41
N ASN A 114 -2.56 17.79 13.15
CA ASN A 114 -3.24 16.86 14.03
C ASN A 114 -3.57 15.58 13.27
N CYS A 115 -3.57 14.46 14.00
CA CYS A 115 -4.05 13.19 13.52
C CYS A 115 -5.53 13.32 13.13
N ALA A 116 -5.87 12.95 11.90
CA ALA A 116 -7.23 13.03 11.38
C ALA A 116 -8.26 12.27 12.24
N PHE A 117 -7.84 11.17 12.88
CA PHE A 117 -8.75 10.29 13.64
C PHE A 117 -8.86 10.66 15.12
N CYS A 118 -7.73 10.87 15.82
CA CYS A 118 -7.75 11.12 17.27
C CYS A 118 -7.51 12.58 17.66
N GLY A 119 -7.12 13.45 16.73
CA GLY A 119 -6.91 14.88 16.96
C GLY A 119 -5.68 15.25 17.77
N LYS A 120 -4.85 14.27 18.15
CA LYS A 120 -3.55 14.52 18.77
C LYS A 120 -2.60 15.15 17.76
N ALA A 121 -1.72 16.04 18.21
CA ALA A 121 -0.69 16.60 17.35
C ALA A 121 0.15 15.47 16.72
N SER A 122 0.38 15.54 15.41
CA SER A 122 1.15 14.54 14.68
C SER A 122 1.83 15.16 13.48
N THR A 123 3.11 14.84 13.30
CA THR A 123 3.92 15.17 12.11
C THR A 123 4.02 14.00 11.13
N ARG A 124 3.63 12.80 11.58
CA ARG A 124 3.64 11.60 10.75
C ARG A 124 2.41 11.59 9.83
N ARG A 125 2.62 11.29 8.55
CA ARG A 125 1.55 11.07 7.57
C ARG A 125 1.00 9.66 7.70
N ALA A 126 -0.27 9.48 7.35
CA ALA A 126 -0.85 8.15 7.22
C ALA A 126 -0.08 7.36 6.16
N LEU A 127 0.13 6.08 6.45
CA LEU A 127 0.99 5.25 5.61
C LEU A 127 0.34 5.02 4.25
N MET A 128 -0.93 4.62 4.24
CA MET A 128 -1.64 4.25 3.02
C MET A 128 -2.33 5.41 2.31
N ASP A 129 -2.44 6.56 2.98
CA ASP A 129 -2.99 7.80 2.42
C ASP A 129 -2.12 8.96 2.90
N ASP A 130 -1.30 9.49 2.00
CA ASP A 130 -0.33 10.55 2.30
C ASP A 130 -0.97 11.94 2.46
N THR A 131 -2.28 12.04 2.27
CA THR A 131 -2.99 13.31 2.25
C THR A 131 -3.32 13.83 3.66
N PHE A 132 -3.15 13.03 4.70
CA PHE A 132 -3.41 13.49 6.07
C PHE A 132 -2.40 12.98 7.08
N HIS A 133 -2.33 13.69 8.20
CA HIS A 133 -1.50 13.30 9.34
C HIS A 133 -2.20 12.22 10.15
N CYS A 134 -1.44 11.22 10.59
CA CYS A 134 -1.94 10.10 11.38
C CYS A 134 -0.88 9.57 12.34
N CYS A 135 -1.25 9.48 13.62
CA CYS A 135 -0.40 8.86 14.63
C CYS A 135 -0.30 7.34 14.39
N GLN A 136 0.78 6.73 14.87
CA GLN A 136 1.05 5.30 14.66
C GLN A 136 -0.06 4.39 15.20
N SER A 137 -0.70 4.75 16.32
CA SER A 137 -1.78 3.96 16.90
C SER A 137 -3.03 3.96 16.03
N CYS A 138 -3.42 5.13 15.49
CA CYS A 138 -4.56 5.23 14.58
C CYS A 138 -4.25 4.54 13.26
N ASP A 139 -3.03 4.69 12.72
CA ASP A 139 -2.63 4.03 11.48
C ASP A 139 -2.70 2.49 11.56
N ARG A 140 -2.38 1.91 12.72
CA ARG A 140 -2.55 0.47 12.97
C ARG A 140 -4.02 0.06 13.12
N LYS A 141 -4.87 0.95 13.62
CA LYS A 141 -6.30 0.69 13.82
C LYS A 141 -7.09 0.77 12.52
N GLU A 142 -6.82 1.79 11.70
CA GLU A 142 -7.55 2.05 10.46
C GLU A 142 -7.07 1.14 9.32
N TRP A 143 -5.79 0.76 9.33
CA TRP A 143 -5.22 -0.18 8.36
C TRP A 143 -4.55 -1.35 9.08
N PRO A 144 -5.35 -2.30 9.61
CA PRO A 144 -4.85 -3.48 10.31
C PRO A 144 -4.19 -4.46 9.34
N ASP A 145 -4.76 -4.63 8.14
CA ASP A 145 -4.36 -5.66 7.16
C ASP A 145 -3.27 -5.19 6.18
N LYS A 146 -2.34 -4.35 6.63
CA LYS A 146 -1.15 -4.00 5.84
C LYS A 146 -0.09 -5.11 5.93
N ILE A 147 0.45 -5.50 4.79
CA ILE A 147 1.50 -6.52 4.69
C ILE A 147 2.73 -5.96 3.98
N THR A 148 3.91 -6.38 4.40
CA THR A 148 5.15 -6.00 3.74
C THR A 148 5.31 -6.71 2.39
N MET A 149 6.13 -6.16 1.50
CA MET A 149 6.47 -6.81 0.23
C MET A 149 6.93 -8.26 0.43
N THR A 150 7.79 -8.53 1.42
CA THR A 150 8.29 -9.88 1.70
C THR A 150 7.19 -10.85 2.10
N VAL A 151 6.24 -10.41 2.92
CA VAL A 151 5.06 -11.21 3.30
C VAL A 151 4.17 -11.45 2.09
N ALA A 152 3.96 -10.45 1.24
CA ALA A 152 3.17 -10.57 0.02
C ALA A 152 3.76 -11.64 -0.93
N LEU A 153 5.06 -11.54 -1.23
CA LEU A 153 5.79 -12.50 -2.07
C LEU A 153 5.72 -13.93 -1.49
N GLN A 154 5.90 -14.08 -0.18
CA GLN A 154 5.94 -15.39 0.47
C GLN A 154 4.56 -16.06 0.58
N THR A 155 3.52 -15.28 0.86
CA THR A 155 2.17 -15.78 1.17
C THR A 155 1.34 -16.00 -0.09
N PHE A 156 1.46 -15.10 -1.06
CA PHE A 156 0.65 -15.09 -2.28
C PHE A 156 1.40 -15.60 -3.51
N ASN A 157 2.67 -16.01 -3.33
CA ASN A 157 3.55 -16.49 -4.40
C ASN A 157 3.56 -15.54 -5.62
N LEU A 158 3.50 -14.24 -5.34
CA LEU A 158 3.64 -13.19 -6.34
C LEU A 158 5.12 -12.90 -6.56
N THR A 159 5.49 -12.46 -7.75
CA THR A 159 6.80 -11.89 -8.02
C THR A 159 6.80 -10.39 -7.74
N LYS A 160 7.99 -9.78 -7.68
CA LYS A 160 8.10 -8.32 -7.53
C LYS A 160 7.46 -7.59 -8.74
N LEU A 161 7.53 -8.19 -9.93
CA LEU A 161 6.94 -7.61 -11.15
C LEU A 161 5.40 -7.58 -11.09
N ASP A 162 4.81 -8.57 -10.44
CA ASP A 162 3.35 -8.70 -10.25
C ASP A 162 2.78 -7.69 -9.25
N LEU A 163 3.60 -7.28 -8.27
CA LEU A 163 3.22 -6.27 -7.27
C LEU A 163 3.32 -4.85 -7.83
N PHE A 164 4.31 -4.58 -8.69
CA PHE A 164 4.56 -3.26 -9.28
C PHE A 164 4.11 -3.21 -10.75
N THR A 165 2.84 -3.54 -10.99
CA THR A 165 2.19 -3.48 -12.29
C THR A 165 1.19 -2.30 -12.33
N PRO A 166 1.04 -1.55 -13.44
CA PRO A 166 1.67 -1.74 -14.75
C PRO A 166 3.17 -1.47 -14.72
N ASN A 167 3.94 -2.43 -15.22
CA ASN A 167 5.37 -2.29 -15.36
C ASN A 167 5.65 -1.71 -16.76
N PRO A 168 6.50 -0.67 -16.90
CA PRO A 168 6.87 -0.15 -18.22
C PRO A 168 7.47 -1.21 -19.16
N LEU A 169 8.05 -2.29 -18.62
CA LEU A 169 8.60 -3.41 -19.39
C LEU A 169 7.54 -4.44 -19.83
N PHE A 170 6.41 -4.49 -19.13
CA PHE A 170 5.29 -5.40 -19.43
C PHE A 170 3.98 -4.63 -19.21
N PRO A 171 3.55 -3.80 -20.18
CA PRO A 171 2.34 -3.00 -20.07
C PRO A 171 1.11 -3.91 -20.13
N THR A 172 0.81 -4.55 -19.01
CA THR A 172 -0.40 -5.33 -18.80
C THR A 172 -1.50 -4.36 -18.39
N THR A 173 -2.08 -3.72 -19.39
CA THR A 173 -3.19 -2.75 -19.25
C THR A 173 -4.45 -3.34 -18.61
N TRP A 174 -4.57 -4.67 -18.59
CA TRP A 174 -5.70 -5.38 -17.99
C TRP A 174 -5.60 -5.55 -16.47
N ILE A 175 -4.43 -5.30 -15.87
CA ILE A 175 -4.24 -5.42 -14.42
C ILE A 175 -4.18 -4.02 -13.79
N PRO A 176 -5.08 -3.67 -12.84
CA PRO A 176 -5.06 -2.36 -12.19
C PRO A 176 -3.76 -2.13 -11.40
N PRO A 177 -3.38 -0.91 -11.05
CA PRO A 177 -2.27 -0.68 -10.11
C PRO A 177 -2.67 -1.07 -8.68
N ILE A 178 -1.73 -1.64 -7.93
CA ILE A 178 -1.90 -1.87 -6.48
C ILE A 178 -1.49 -0.61 -5.73
N ARG A 179 -2.27 -0.22 -4.73
CA ARG A 179 -1.87 0.84 -3.80
C ARG A 179 -0.78 0.32 -2.87
N TYR A 180 0.32 1.05 -2.81
CA TYR A 180 1.41 0.74 -1.91
C TYR A 180 1.92 2.00 -1.24
N ALA A 181 2.59 1.80 -0.12
CA ALA A 181 3.27 2.87 0.58
C ALA A 181 4.71 2.44 0.90
N VAL A 182 5.58 3.43 1.01
CA VAL A 182 6.98 3.24 1.39
C VAL A 182 7.20 3.97 2.71
N TYR A 183 7.85 3.32 3.66
CA TYR A 183 8.28 3.96 4.89
C TYR A 183 9.66 3.49 5.30
N ASP A 184 10.41 4.38 5.95
CA ASP A 184 11.73 4.06 6.49
C ASP A 184 11.58 3.31 7.81
N CYS A 185 12.09 2.07 7.81
CA CYS A 185 12.24 1.26 9.01
C CYS A 185 13.72 1.14 9.33
N VAL A 186 14.23 1.90 10.30
CA VAL A 186 15.63 1.83 10.74
C VAL A 186 16.62 2.03 9.58
N GLY A 187 16.38 3.04 8.74
CA GLY A 187 17.23 3.35 7.58
C GLY A 187 17.06 2.42 6.37
N VAL A 188 16.07 1.52 6.41
CA VAL A 188 15.72 0.66 5.27
C VAL A 188 14.33 1.00 4.78
N GLU A 189 14.23 1.39 3.51
CA GLU A 189 12.95 1.61 2.83
C GLU A 189 12.15 0.31 2.77
N THR A 190 10.99 0.30 3.41
CA THR A 190 10.10 -0.84 3.47
C THR A 190 8.81 -0.52 2.73
N THR A 191 8.51 -1.32 1.70
CA THR A 191 7.24 -1.23 0.97
C THR A 191 6.16 -2.08 1.63
N VAL A 192 4.98 -1.48 1.80
CA VAL A 192 3.77 -2.14 2.30
C VAL A 192 2.62 -2.03 1.31
N PHE A 193 1.74 -3.02 1.39
CA PHE A 193 0.55 -3.16 0.56
C PHE A 193 -0.65 -3.47 1.43
N MET A 194 -1.86 -3.19 0.93
CA MET A 194 -3.07 -3.77 1.53
C MET A 194 -3.17 -5.24 1.15
N LYS A 195 -3.44 -6.08 2.15
CA LYS A 195 -3.65 -7.52 1.92
C LYS A 195 -4.78 -7.78 0.92
N GLU A 196 -5.88 -7.05 1.01
CA GLU A 196 -7.03 -7.17 0.10
C GLU A 196 -6.64 -6.95 -1.36
N ASP A 197 -5.91 -5.87 -1.64
CA ASP A 197 -5.46 -5.55 -3.00
C ASP A 197 -4.49 -6.64 -3.54
N VAL A 198 -3.65 -7.19 -2.67
CA VAL A 198 -2.72 -8.28 -2.99
C VAL A 198 -3.45 -9.61 -3.22
N GLU A 199 -4.52 -9.89 -2.48
CA GLU A 199 -5.37 -11.07 -2.68
C GLU A 199 -6.09 -11.02 -4.02
N VAL A 200 -6.68 -9.87 -4.37
CA VAL A 200 -7.29 -9.67 -5.68
C VAL A 200 -6.26 -9.86 -6.78
N ARG A 201 -5.03 -9.32 -6.61
CA ARG A 201 -3.93 -9.56 -7.56
C ARG A 201 -3.60 -11.03 -7.72
N ALA A 202 -3.45 -11.74 -6.60
CA ALA A 202 -3.10 -13.15 -6.60
C ALA A 202 -4.15 -13.99 -7.33
N LYS A 203 -5.45 -13.69 -7.11
CA LYS A 203 -6.55 -14.34 -7.81
C LYS A 203 -6.53 -14.06 -9.32
N LEU A 204 -6.20 -12.83 -9.72
CA LEU A 204 -6.12 -12.48 -11.16
C LEU A 204 -4.97 -13.20 -11.88
N ILE A 205 -3.83 -13.42 -11.20
CA ILE A 205 -2.64 -14.02 -11.82
C ILE A 205 -2.69 -15.54 -11.76
N HIS A 206 -3.06 -16.11 -10.62
CA HIS A 206 -3.01 -17.55 -10.39
C HIS A 206 -4.37 -18.25 -10.60
N GLY A 207 -5.47 -17.51 -10.72
CA GLY A 207 -6.84 -18.06 -10.68
C GLY A 207 -7.34 -18.30 -9.25
N GLU A 208 -8.60 -18.72 -9.09
CA GLU A 208 -9.21 -18.95 -7.78
C GLU A 208 -8.55 -20.09 -7.00
N ASP A 209 -8.17 -21.17 -7.67
CA ASP A 209 -7.57 -22.37 -7.05
C ASP A 209 -6.04 -22.40 -7.08
N GLY A 210 -5.41 -21.58 -7.94
CA GLY A 210 -3.97 -21.67 -8.21
C GLY A 210 -3.08 -21.39 -7.01
N LEU A 211 -3.56 -20.58 -6.05
CA LEU A 211 -2.80 -20.28 -4.84
C LEU A 211 -2.69 -21.49 -3.91
N GLU A 212 -3.76 -22.27 -3.75
CA GLU A 212 -3.74 -23.45 -2.89
C GLU A 212 -2.95 -24.59 -3.55
N ASP A 213 -3.04 -24.74 -4.87
CA ASP A 213 -2.22 -25.70 -5.61
C ASP A 213 -0.72 -25.37 -5.52
N GLN A 214 -0.34 -24.09 -5.64
CA GLN A 214 1.05 -23.67 -5.47
C GLN A 214 1.55 -23.89 -4.03
N LYS A 215 0.73 -23.66 -3.01
CA LYS A 215 1.09 -23.97 -1.61
C LYS A 215 1.31 -25.47 -1.42
N LYS A 216 0.47 -26.33 -2.02
CA LYS A 216 0.64 -27.79 -2.02
C LYS A 216 1.94 -28.19 -2.71
N ARG A 217 2.23 -27.66 -3.91
CA ARG A 217 3.48 -27.89 -4.64
C ARG A 217 4.71 -27.48 -3.83
N LYS A 218 4.69 -26.30 -3.20
CA LYS A 218 5.79 -25.82 -2.34
C LYS A 218 6.01 -26.71 -1.10
N LYS A 219 4.92 -27.19 -0.47
CA LYS A 219 5.00 -28.15 0.64
C LYS A 219 5.60 -29.49 0.20
N ARG A 220 5.17 -30.03 -0.96
CA ARG A 220 5.75 -31.24 -1.56
C ARG A 220 7.24 -31.08 -1.79
N ARG A 221 7.64 -29.99 -2.44
CA ARG A 221 9.04 -29.67 -2.68
C ARG A 221 9.86 -29.62 -1.39
N MET A 222 9.38 -28.96 -0.34
CA MET A 222 10.08 -28.91 0.95
C MET A 222 10.20 -30.29 1.63
N LYS A 223 9.19 -31.15 1.51
CA LYS A 223 9.26 -32.54 2.01
C LYS A 223 10.31 -33.34 1.23
N ILE A 224 10.34 -33.22 -0.09
CA ILE A 224 11.34 -33.86 -0.95
C ILE A 224 12.75 -33.37 -0.59
N GLU A 225 12.97 -32.06 -0.46
CA GLU A 225 14.27 -31.48 -0.05
C GLU A 225 14.74 -32.04 1.30
N ARG A 226 13.83 -32.17 2.30
CA ARG A 226 14.15 -32.75 3.61
C ARG A 226 14.45 -34.24 3.55
N ALA A 227 13.67 -35.01 2.79
CA ALA A 227 13.83 -36.45 2.68
C ALA A 227 15.12 -36.82 1.92
N THR A 228 15.47 -36.04 0.90
CA THR A 228 16.60 -36.32 0.00
C THR A 228 17.90 -35.60 0.39
N LYS A 229 17.85 -34.65 1.34
CA LYS A 229 18.95 -33.70 1.63
C LYS A 229 19.41 -32.94 0.37
N MET A 230 18.52 -32.71 -0.59
CA MET A 230 18.81 -31.93 -1.79
C MET A 230 18.22 -30.51 -1.69
N ARG A 231 18.77 -29.57 -2.46
CA ARG A 231 18.28 -28.17 -2.55
C ARG A 231 18.28 -27.70 -4.00
N ILE A 232 17.30 -26.89 -4.39
CA ILE A 232 17.34 -26.22 -5.70
C ILE A 232 18.19 -24.94 -5.62
N LEU A 233 19.30 -24.91 -6.36
CA LEU A 233 20.15 -23.74 -6.57
C LEU A 233 20.03 -23.30 -8.03
N ARG A 234 19.59 -22.04 -8.27
CA ARG A 234 19.43 -21.46 -9.62
C ARG A 234 18.59 -22.32 -10.57
N GLY A 235 17.49 -22.88 -10.08
CA GLY A 235 16.61 -23.77 -10.86
C GLY A 235 17.13 -25.20 -11.00
N ARG A 236 18.21 -25.60 -10.30
CA ARG A 236 18.82 -26.93 -10.40
C ARG A 236 18.82 -27.67 -9.07
N TRP A 237 18.39 -28.93 -9.04
CA TRP A 237 18.49 -29.78 -7.85
C TRP A 237 19.93 -30.20 -7.56
N VAL A 238 20.43 -29.92 -6.36
CA VAL A 238 21.80 -30.20 -5.92
C VAL A 238 21.79 -31.03 -4.64
N PHE A 239 22.64 -32.06 -4.57
CA PHE A 239 22.78 -32.91 -3.39
C PHE A 239 23.69 -32.23 -2.35
N LEU A 240 23.20 -32.02 -1.11
CA LEU A 240 24.07 -31.62 0.00
C LEU A 240 24.68 -32.89 0.62
N ALA A 241 25.75 -33.38 0.02
CA ALA A 241 26.61 -34.34 0.70
C ALA A 241 27.38 -33.60 1.79
N CYS A 242 26.95 -33.76 3.04
CA CYS A 242 27.73 -33.34 4.19
C CYS A 242 28.87 -34.36 4.37
N ASN A 243 29.99 -34.16 3.69
CA ASN A 243 31.27 -34.73 4.11
C ASN A 243 32.44 -33.89 3.57
N LYS A 244 33.41 -33.65 4.44
CA LYS A 244 34.56 -32.76 4.24
C LYS A 244 35.57 -33.23 3.18
N ASP A 245 35.33 -34.36 2.51
CA ASP A 245 36.34 -35.03 1.67
C ASP A 245 35.92 -35.33 0.23
N VAL A 246 34.97 -34.59 -0.35
CA VAL A 246 34.63 -34.79 -1.77
C VAL A 246 34.63 -33.46 -2.53
N GLU A 247 35.81 -33.07 -3.00
CA GLU A 247 36.05 -32.01 -4.00
C GLU A 247 35.43 -32.30 -5.38
N ARG A 248 34.54 -33.29 -5.51
CA ARG A 248 33.78 -33.57 -6.73
C ARG A 248 32.29 -33.60 -6.42
N GLY A 249 31.73 -32.42 -6.17
CA GLY A 249 30.29 -32.23 -6.26
C GLY A 249 29.83 -32.61 -7.67
N TRP A 250 29.00 -33.65 -7.77
CA TRP A 250 28.37 -34.01 -9.04
C TRP A 250 27.31 -32.95 -9.38
N TRP A 251 27.68 -32.03 -10.26
CA TRP A 251 26.74 -31.06 -10.83
C TRP A 251 25.98 -31.73 -11.96
N ARG A 252 24.69 -32.05 -11.77
CA ARG A 252 23.83 -32.53 -12.84
C ARG A 252 22.77 -31.49 -13.16
N ASN A 253 22.62 -31.20 -14.45
CA ASN A 253 21.68 -30.20 -14.96
C ASN A 253 20.33 -30.88 -15.20
N TYR A 254 19.28 -30.40 -14.54
CA TYR A 254 17.90 -30.78 -14.82
C TYR A 254 17.09 -29.50 -15.00
N THR A 255 16.29 -29.45 -16.05
CA THR A 255 15.56 -28.27 -16.52
C THR A 255 14.12 -28.22 -16.04
N THR A 256 13.51 -29.37 -15.73
CA THR A 256 12.13 -29.48 -15.24
C THR A 256 12.01 -30.43 -14.04
N GLU A 257 10.94 -30.28 -13.24
CA GLU A 257 10.65 -31.16 -12.09
C GLU A 257 10.35 -32.58 -12.55
N GLU A 258 9.64 -32.73 -13.68
CA GLU A 258 9.29 -34.02 -14.29
C GLU A 258 10.52 -34.78 -14.84
N GLU A 259 11.43 -34.11 -15.57
CA GLU A 259 12.68 -34.72 -16.04
C GLU A 259 13.60 -35.16 -14.89
N TRP A 260 13.58 -34.41 -13.79
CA TRP A 260 14.30 -34.79 -12.58
C TRP A 260 13.66 -36.03 -11.93
N GLU A 261 12.34 -36.04 -11.74
CA GLU A 261 11.62 -37.17 -11.13
C GLU A 261 11.82 -38.47 -11.93
N GLU A 262 11.63 -38.45 -13.25
CA GLU A 262 11.82 -39.64 -14.10
C GLU A 262 13.24 -40.20 -14.00
N ARG A 263 14.26 -39.34 -14.02
CA ARG A 263 15.65 -39.78 -13.91
C ARG A 263 16.05 -40.17 -12.48
N CYS A 264 15.54 -39.50 -11.46
CA CYS A 264 15.77 -39.91 -10.07
C CYS A 264 15.16 -41.30 -9.82
N HIS A 265 13.94 -41.55 -10.31
CA HIS A 265 13.36 -42.89 -10.29
C HIS A 265 14.20 -43.86 -11.12
N ALA A 266 14.71 -43.47 -12.30
CA ALA A 266 15.51 -44.34 -13.14
C ALA A 266 16.87 -44.74 -12.52
N GLU A 267 17.57 -43.81 -11.86
CA GLU A 267 18.93 -43.96 -11.33
C GLU A 267 18.96 -44.48 -9.89
N PHE A 268 17.99 -44.06 -9.08
CA PHE A 268 17.82 -44.50 -7.70
C PHE A 268 16.71 -45.54 -7.56
N ARG A 269 16.41 -46.27 -8.64
CA ARG A 269 15.31 -47.25 -8.76
C ARG A 269 15.24 -48.24 -7.58
N ASN A 270 16.38 -48.54 -6.95
CA ASN A 270 16.51 -49.41 -5.76
C ASN A 270 16.90 -48.69 -4.46
N SER A 271 16.99 -47.36 -4.46
CA SER A 271 17.40 -46.57 -3.30
C SER A 271 16.19 -46.19 -2.44
N GLN A 272 16.46 -46.02 -1.13
CA GLN A 272 15.48 -45.58 -0.13
C GLN A 272 14.82 -44.24 -0.53
N VAL A 273 15.50 -43.41 -1.32
CA VAL A 273 15.01 -42.12 -1.82
C VAL A 273 13.88 -42.28 -2.84
N SER A 274 14.00 -43.20 -3.81
CA SER A 274 12.95 -43.45 -4.81
C SER A 274 11.68 -43.97 -4.15
N LYS A 275 11.82 -44.87 -3.17
CA LYS A 275 10.68 -45.39 -2.38
C LYS A 275 9.99 -44.30 -1.56
N LEU A 276 10.74 -43.36 -0.98
CA LEU A 276 10.18 -42.23 -0.25
C LEU A 276 9.43 -41.25 -1.16
N ILE A 277 9.94 -40.97 -2.36
CA ILE A 277 9.28 -40.10 -3.34
C ILE A 277 7.98 -40.76 -3.82
N THR A 278 8.02 -42.04 -4.16
CA THR A 278 6.84 -42.81 -4.62
C THR A 278 5.76 -42.89 -3.53
N ALA A 279 6.15 -43.18 -2.28
CA ALA A 279 5.22 -43.23 -1.15
C ALA A 279 4.59 -41.86 -0.81
N GLU A 280 5.27 -40.75 -1.14
CA GLU A 280 4.69 -39.41 -0.97
C GLU A 280 3.68 -39.09 -2.07
N ARG A 281 3.94 -39.50 -3.32
CA ARG A 281 2.98 -39.40 -4.44
C ARG A 281 1.69 -40.18 -4.16
N GLU A 282 1.82 -41.41 -3.69
CA GLU A 282 0.68 -42.27 -3.33
C GLU A 282 -0.15 -41.68 -2.18
N ARG A 283 0.49 -41.09 -1.16
CA ARG A 283 -0.21 -40.38 -0.08
C ARG A 283 -1.00 -39.17 -0.55
N ASP A 284 -0.51 -38.51 -1.59
CA ASP A 284 -1.10 -37.30 -2.14
C ASP A 284 -2.08 -37.56 -3.30
N GLY A 285 -2.36 -38.84 -3.62
CA GLY A 285 -3.31 -39.23 -4.66
C GLY A 285 -2.86 -38.95 -6.09
N LEU A 286 -1.56 -38.70 -6.30
CA LEU A 286 -0.97 -38.55 -7.62
C LEU A 286 -0.36 -39.88 -8.04
N ARG A 287 -0.81 -40.41 -9.19
CA ARG A 287 -0.19 -41.57 -9.84
C ARG A 287 0.96 -41.10 -10.73
#